data_AF-A0AA42Z146-F1
#
_entry.id   AF-A0AA42Z146-F1
#
_cell.length_a   1.000
_cell.length_b   1.000
_cell.length_c   1.000
_cell.angle_alpha   90.00
_cell.angle_beta   90.00
_cell.angle_gamma   90.00
#
_symmetry.space_group_name_H-M   'P 1'
#
loop_
_entity.id
_entity.type
_entity.pdbx_description
1 polymer ?
#
loop_
_entity_poly.entity_id
_entity_poly.type
_entity_poly.pdbx_seq_one_letter_code
_entity_poly.pdbx_strand_id
1 'polypeptide(L)'
;MDDEPRGGILDSIVESLAKLLDLLGLNGTRFRWKWRQRRLKAAESGVQAEMLFRSAKGKHRMCTECRALVPRSASTCPECGEQIRRGASRPGAGRIVGNLFPGISRATSLLMLANGFWFVLMLMSQIRSGNGGGIFGGFDIELLMRFGAGLGEPHLIAEGFVSGGEWWRLITPIFIHGGLIHLFMNTLFLMNLGPTIEDLLETDRFWVVYLVSGVAGATLSESYIGFLVRGGWAPTVGASGALLGLMGFLIAYGYREGGAIWSAVKAMLWRMALFLLVITFFVGSIDHLGHLGGLLAGGAFGFFVKPGRLRGSTSRAVWAALAVVGVIVTITAFYFAAQLAQQVSQGIP
;
A
#
# COMPACT_ATOMS: atom_id res chain seq x y z
N MET A 1 -45.31 -17.69 5.73
CA MET A 1 -45.99 -17.99 4.45
C MET A 1 -44.96 -17.79 3.38
N ASP A 2 -44.58 -18.89 2.75
CA ASP A 2 -43.45 -19.03 1.85
C ASP A 2 -43.67 -18.22 0.56
N ASP A 3 -42.86 -17.18 0.38
CA ASP A 3 -42.71 -16.50 -0.91
C ASP A 3 -41.63 -17.25 -1.70
N GLU A 4 -41.99 -18.43 -2.22
CA GLU A 4 -41.15 -19.12 -3.21
C GLU A 4 -41.21 -18.33 -4.52
N PRO A 5 -40.08 -17.79 -5.02
CA PRO A 5 -40.07 -17.04 -6.26
C PRO A 5 -40.37 -17.99 -7.42
N ARG A 6 -41.46 -17.72 -8.15
CA ARG A 6 -41.91 -18.47 -9.33
C ARG A 6 -40.72 -18.77 -10.26
N GLY A 7 -40.45 -20.07 -10.48
CA GLY A 7 -39.30 -20.56 -11.22
C GLY A 7 -39.24 -20.00 -12.65
N GLY A 8 -38.14 -19.30 -12.96
CA GLY A 8 -37.87 -18.82 -14.32
C GLY A 8 -37.45 -19.94 -15.27
N ILE A 9 -37.43 -19.66 -16.58
CA ILE A 9 -37.00 -20.59 -17.64
C ILE A 9 -35.65 -21.26 -17.33
N LEU A 10 -34.73 -20.50 -16.73
CA LEU A 10 -33.41 -20.99 -16.30
C LEU A 10 -33.46 -22.08 -15.22
N ASP A 11 -34.43 -22.01 -14.30
CA ASP A 11 -34.56 -23.01 -13.23
C ASP A 11 -35.13 -24.32 -13.76
N SER A 12 -36.06 -24.24 -14.72
CA SER A 12 -36.57 -25.42 -15.43
C SER A 12 -35.48 -26.15 -16.23
N ILE A 13 -34.58 -25.40 -16.87
CA ILE A 13 -33.43 -25.93 -17.61
C ILE A 13 -32.45 -26.63 -16.67
N VAL A 14 -32.13 -26.01 -15.54
CA VAL A 14 -31.20 -26.57 -14.54
C VAL A 14 -31.75 -27.86 -13.95
N GLU A 15 -33.06 -27.95 -13.74
CA GLU A 15 -33.70 -29.15 -13.20
C GLU A 15 -33.75 -30.29 -14.20
N SER A 16 -33.94 -29.97 -15.48
CA SER A 16 -33.86 -30.94 -16.58
C SER A 16 -32.43 -31.48 -16.73
N LEU A 17 -31.43 -30.60 -16.65
CA LEU A 17 -30.01 -30.97 -16.65
C LEU A 17 -29.62 -31.82 -15.44
N ALA A 18 -30.10 -31.46 -14.25
CA ALA A 18 -29.81 -32.22 -13.04
C ALA A 18 -30.36 -33.65 -13.12
N LYS A 19 -31.57 -33.82 -13.66
CA LYS A 19 -32.16 -35.15 -13.92
C LYS A 19 -31.38 -35.95 -14.97
N LEU A 20 -30.91 -35.30 -16.03
CA LEU A 20 -30.05 -35.93 -17.04
C LEU A 20 -28.72 -36.40 -16.44
N LEU A 21 -28.11 -35.58 -15.57
CA LEU A 21 -26.88 -35.94 -14.87
C LEU A 21 -27.09 -37.13 -13.93
N ASP A 22 -28.21 -37.17 -13.21
CA ASP A 22 -28.58 -38.31 -12.36
C ASP A 22 -28.74 -39.60 -13.20
N LEU A 23 -29.31 -39.52 -14.41
CA LEU A 23 -29.44 -40.66 -15.36
C LEU A 23 -28.09 -41.13 -15.91
N LEU A 24 -27.10 -40.25 -16.03
CA LEU A 24 -25.74 -40.56 -16.49
C LEU A 24 -24.82 -41.06 -15.36
N GLY A 25 -25.36 -41.33 -14.17
CA GLY A 25 -24.58 -41.78 -13.00
C GLY A 25 -23.76 -40.65 -12.35
N LEU A 26 -24.02 -39.39 -12.69
CA LEU A 26 -23.41 -38.21 -12.08
C LEU A 26 -24.31 -37.66 -10.97
N ASN A 27 -23.75 -36.84 -10.08
CA ASN A 27 -24.49 -36.30 -8.93
C ASN A 27 -25.23 -34.99 -9.27
N GLY A 28 -26.47 -35.10 -9.76
CA GLY A 28 -27.35 -33.97 -10.07
C GLY A 28 -27.69 -33.13 -8.84
N THR A 29 -27.76 -33.71 -7.65
CA THR A 29 -27.96 -32.97 -6.38
C THR A 29 -26.82 -31.99 -6.11
N ARG A 30 -25.57 -32.40 -6.33
CA ARG A 30 -24.38 -31.54 -6.18
C ARG A 30 -24.37 -30.42 -7.22
N PHE A 31 -24.86 -30.69 -8.43
CA PHE A 31 -25.01 -29.69 -9.48
C PHE A 31 -26.05 -28.63 -9.10
N ARG A 32 -27.25 -29.04 -8.64
CA ARG A 32 -28.30 -28.14 -8.13
C ARG A 32 -27.77 -27.24 -7.01
N TRP A 33 -27.06 -27.82 -6.05
CA TRP A 33 -26.49 -27.06 -4.93
C TRP A 33 -25.45 -26.02 -5.40
N LYS A 34 -24.54 -26.39 -6.30
CA LYS A 34 -23.54 -25.47 -6.86
C LYS A 34 -24.19 -24.35 -7.68
N TRP A 35 -25.23 -24.65 -8.44
CA TRP A 35 -25.99 -23.64 -9.18
C TRP A 35 -26.65 -22.63 -8.24
N ARG A 36 -27.35 -23.13 -7.20
CA ARG A 36 -27.99 -22.29 -6.19
C ARG A 36 -26.98 -21.39 -5.47
N GLN A 37 -25.81 -21.92 -5.10
CA GLN A 37 -24.71 -21.15 -4.52
C GLN A 37 -24.21 -20.03 -5.44
N ARG A 38 -24.02 -20.32 -6.74
CA ARG A 38 -23.59 -19.30 -7.72
C ARG A 38 -24.65 -18.22 -7.90
N ARG A 39 -25.92 -18.60 -7.94
CA ARG A 39 -27.05 -17.66 -8.09
C ARG A 39 -27.18 -16.75 -6.88
N LEU A 40 -27.02 -17.30 -5.67
CA LEU A 40 -27.02 -16.51 -4.42
C LEU A 40 -25.85 -15.52 -4.39
N LYS A 41 -24.62 -15.95 -4.73
CA LYS A 41 -23.47 -15.06 -4.82
C LYS A 41 -23.64 -13.96 -5.87
N ALA A 42 -24.22 -14.29 -7.03
CA ALA A 42 -24.52 -13.31 -8.07
C ALA A 42 -25.57 -12.28 -7.58
N ALA A 43 -26.62 -12.74 -6.90
CA ALA A 43 -27.62 -11.87 -6.29
C ALA A 43 -27.01 -10.96 -5.19
N GLU A 44 -26.16 -11.50 -4.31
CA GLU A 44 -25.42 -10.73 -3.30
C GLU A 44 -24.53 -9.66 -3.94
N SER A 45 -23.81 -10.00 -5.01
CA SER A 45 -22.96 -9.04 -5.74
C SER A 45 -23.76 -7.93 -6.40
N GLY A 46 -24.96 -8.24 -6.91
CA GLY A 46 -25.90 -7.26 -7.46
C GLY A 46 -26.45 -6.32 -6.38
N VAL A 47 -26.81 -6.85 -5.22
CA VAL A 47 -27.26 -6.07 -4.06
C VAL A 47 -26.13 -5.18 -3.52
N GLN A 48 -24.90 -5.68 -3.45
CA GLN A 48 -23.73 -4.88 -3.07
C GLN A 48 -23.45 -3.75 -4.07
N ALA A 49 -23.50 -4.03 -5.37
CA ALA A 49 -23.37 -3.01 -6.40
C ALA A 49 -24.49 -1.96 -6.30
N GLU A 50 -25.74 -2.38 -6.10
CA GLU A 50 -26.88 -1.48 -5.93
C GLU A 50 -26.77 -0.64 -4.64
N MET A 51 -26.33 -1.22 -3.52
CA MET A 51 -26.05 -0.49 -2.29
C MET A 51 -24.92 0.54 -2.47
N LEU A 52 -23.87 0.20 -3.21
CA LEU A 52 -22.80 1.14 -3.58
C LEU A 52 -23.32 2.28 -4.46
N PHE A 53 -24.16 1.99 -5.45
CA PHE A 53 -24.79 3.01 -6.30
C PHE A 53 -25.80 3.88 -5.53
N ARG A 54 -26.56 3.31 -4.59
CA ARG A 54 -27.48 4.05 -3.70
C ARG A 54 -26.71 4.93 -2.72
N SER A 55 -25.61 4.45 -2.16
CA SER A 55 -24.68 5.24 -1.34
C SER A 55 -24.08 6.40 -2.14
N ALA A 56 -23.73 6.16 -3.42
CA ALA A 56 -23.26 7.19 -4.34
C ALA A 56 -24.34 8.24 -4.69
N LYS A 57 -25.63 7.91 -4.61
CA LYS A 57 -26.79 8.82 -4.78
C LYS A 57 -27.41 9.33 -3.47
N GLY A 58 -26.84 8.99 -2.31
CA GLY A 58 -27.40 9.35 -1.01
C GLY A 58 -27.61 10.86 -0.86
N LYS A 59 -28.80 11.27 -0.41
CA LYS A 59 -29.15 12.69 -0.16
C LYS A 59 -28.39 13.30 1.02
N HIS A 60 -27.76 12.45 1.83
CA HIS A 60 -27.06 12.81 3.05
C HIS A 60 -25.62 12.28 3.02
N ARG A 61 -24.72 12.94 3.73
CA ARG A 61 -23.32 12.54 3.97
C ARG A 61 -23.03 12.67 5.46
N MET A 62 -22.02 11.97 5.95
CA MET A 62 -21.58 12.14 7.33
C MET A 62 -20.70 13.40 7.44
N CYS A 63 -20.92 14.22 8.45
CA CYS A 63 -19.98 15.26 8.85
C CYS A 63 -18.69 14.59 9.33
N THR A 64 -17.54 15.01 8.80
CA THR A 64 -16.24 14.42 9.17
C THR A 64 -15.79 14.78 10.60
N GLU A 65 -16.40 15.80 11.21
CA GLU A 65 -16.05 16.25 12.56
C GLU A 65 -16.95 15.65 13.64
N CYS A 66 -18.27 15.88 13.56
CA CYS A 66 -19.20 15.42 14.60
C CYS A 66 -19.93 14.12 14.25
N ARG A 67 -19.67 13.54 13.07
CA ARG A 67 -20.36 12.35 12.52
C ARG A 67 -21.88 12.48 12.38
N ALA A 68 -22.43 13.69 12.50
CA ALA A 68 -23.83 13.93 12.18
C ALA A 68 -24.13 13.63 10.72
N LEU A 69 -25.31 13.07 10.43
CA LEU A 69 -25.82 12.98 9.07
C LEU A 69 -26.28 14.37 8.62
N VAL A 70 -25.66 14.90 7.57
CA VAL A 70 -25.96 16.22 7.02
C VAL A 70 -26.40 16.12 5.56
N PRO A 71 -27.24 17.03 5.05
CA PRO A 71 -27.58 17.08 3.63
C PRO A 71 -26.33 17.21 2.76
N ARG A 72 -26.29 16.51 1.62
CA ARG A 72 -25.13 16.56 0.71
C ARG A 72 -24.82 17.96 0.17
N SER A 73 -25.84 18.81 0.08
CA SER A 73 -25.76 20.21 -0.37
C SER A 73 -25.19 21.16 0.69
N ALA A 74 -25.14 20.74 1.96
CA ALA A 74 -24.69 21.60 3.05
C ALA A 74 -23.20 21.92 2.89
N SER A 75 -22.88 23.22 2.84
CA SER A 75 -21.50 23.74 2.85
C SER A 75 -20.94 23.91 4.27
N THR A 76 -21.81 23.86 5.27
CA THR A 76 -21.49 23.99 6.70
C THR A 76 -22.33 22.98 7.48
N CYS A 77 -21.74 22.33 8.48
CA CYS A 77 -22.43 21.37 9.33
C CYS A 77 -23.40 22.12 10.27
N PRO A 78 -24.70 21.79 10.27
CA PRO A 78 -25.65 22.42 11.19
C PRO A 78 -25.40 22.04 12.66
N GLU A 79 -24.82 20.86 12.92
CA GLU A 79 -24.60 20.38 14.29
C GLU A 79 -23.34 20.94 14.95
N CYS A 80 -22.27 21.15 14.19
CA CYS A 80 -20.97 21.54 14.77
C CYS A 80 -20.33 22.77 14.12
N GLY A 81 -20.98 23.38 13.12
CA GLY A 81 -20.49 24.57 12.45
C GLY A 81 -19.31 24.36 11.50
N GLU A 82 -18.81 23.13 11.33
CA GLU A 82 -17.65 22.86 10.46
C GLU A 82 -17.97 23.15 8.98
N GLN A 83 -17.04 23.76 8.24
CA GLN A 83 -17.18 23.89 6.79
C GLN A 83 -17.05 22.54 6.09
N ILE A 84 -18.19 22.06 5.61
CA ILE A 84 -18.32 20.85 4.81
C ILE A 84 -17.90 21.20 3.38
N ARG A 85 -16.58 21.25 3.14
CA ARG A 85 -16.05 21.42 1.78
C ARG A 85 -16.62 20.30 0.89
N ARG A 86 -17.23 20.67 -0.25
CA ARG A 86 -17.47 19.75 -1.36
C ARG A 86 -16.14 19.04 -1.61
N GLY A 87 -16.13 17.71 -1.59
CA GLY A 87 -14.90 16.93 -1.80
C GLY A 87 -14.17 17.52 -2.99
N ALA A 88 -13.04 18.18 -2.72
CA ALA A 88 -12.27 18.83 -3.75
C ALA A 88 -11.67 17.71 -4.60
N SER A 89 -12.37 17.36 -5.67
CA SER A 89 -11.73 17.00 -6.92
C SER A 89 -10.88 18.20 -7.33
N ARG A 90 -9.70 18.34 -6.72
CA ARG A 90 -8.66 19.26 -7.19
C ARG A 90 -8.43 18.92 -8.67
N PRO A 91 -8.63 19.86 -9.62
CA PRO A 91 -8.25 19.62 -11.00
C PRO A 91 -6.72 19.61 -11.04
N GLY A 92 -6.14 18.46 -11.34
CA GLY A 92 -4.69 18.21 -11.35
C GLY A 92 -4.43 16.74 -11.63
N ALA A 93 -3.16 16.36 -11.78
CA ALA A 93 -2.68 15.01 -12.15
C ALA A 93 -3.42 13.84 -11.44
N GLY A 94 -3.93 14.05 -10.23
CA GLY A 94 -4.77 13.09 -9.50
C GLY A 94 -6.08 12.66 -10.19
N ARG A 95 -6.61 13.41 -11.19
CA ARG A 95 -7.79 13.00 -11.97
C ARG A 95 -7.45 11.95 -13.04
N ILE A 96 -6.24 12.00 -13.59
CA ILE A 96 -5.74 11.01 -14.56
C ILE A 96 -5.41 9.70 -13.83
N VAL A 97 -4.76 9.82 -12.67
CA VAL A 97 -4.37 8.69 -11.82
C VAL A 97 -5.59 7.97 -11.22
N GLY A 98 -6.60 8.71 -10.74
CA GLY A 98 -7.85 8.12 -10.22
C GLY A 98 -8.72 7.43 -11.27
N ASN A 99 -8.50 7.69 -12.56
CA ASN A 99 -9.17 6.98 -13.66
C ASN A 99 -8.45 5.67 -14.05
N LEU A 100 -7.13 5.58 -13.84
CA LEU A 100 -6.36 4.36 -14.06
C LEU A 100 -6.63 3.29 -13.00
N PHE A 101 -6.95 3.70 -11.77
CA PHE A 101 -7.27 2.81 -10.65
C PHE A 101 -8.55 3.27 -9.91
N PRO A 102 -9.75 2.96 -10.42
CA PRO A 102 -11.00 3.37 -9.81
C PRO A 102 -11.12 2.79 -8.39
N GLY A 103 -11.28 3.66 -7.39
CA GLY A 103 -11.44 3.27 -5.99
C GLY A 103 -10.16 3.22 -5.17
N ILE A 104 -8.98 3.51 -5.76
CA ILE A 104 -7.71 3.63 -5.05
C ILE A 104 -7.42 5.11 -4.76
N SER A 105 -6.85 5.39 -3.58
CA SER A 105 -6.52 6.74 -3.12
C SER A 105 -5.33 7.35 -3.88
N ARG A 106 -5.21 8.69 -3.88
CA ARG A 106 -4.30 9.42 -4.80
C ARG A 106 -2.82 9.10 -4.55
N ALA A 107 -2.36 9.15 -3.31
CA ALA A 107 -0.96 8.87 -2.99
C ALA A 107 -0.64 7.39 -3.20
N THR A 108 -1.55 6.49 -2.83
CA THR A 108 -1.39 5.05 -3.08
C THR A 108 -1.15 4.78 -4.57
N SER A 109 -1.96 5.35 -5.46
CA SER A 109 -1.75 5.17 -6.90
C SER A 109 -0.45 5.79 -7.41
N LEU A 110 -0.03 6.95 -6.88
CA LEU A 110 1.26 7.55 -7.25
C LEU A 110 2.45 6.67 -6.82
N LEU A 111 2.40 6.09 -5.63
CA LEU A 111 3.40 5.13 -5.15
C LEU A 111 3.45 3.87 -6.03
N MET A 112 2.29 3.32 -6.39
CA MET A 112 2.22 2.17 -7.29
C MET A 112 2.83 2.48 -8.66
N LEU A 113 2.52 3.66 -9.21
CA LEU A 113 3.08 4.12 -10.49
C LEU A 113 4.59 4.33 -10.40
N ALA A 114 5.10 4.92 -9.31
CA ALA A 114 6.54 5.11 -9.09
C ALA A 114 7.26 3.76 -8.99
N ASN A 115 6.73 2.82 -8.20
CA ASN A 115 7.29 1.48 -8.04
C ASN A 115 7.28 0.70 -9.37
N GLY A 116 6.18 0.77 -10.11
CA GLY A 116 6.05 0.14 -11.41
C GLY A 116 6.98 0.75 -12.46
N PHE A 117 7.11 2.08 -12.48
CA PHE A 117 8.03 2.79 -13.38
C PHE A 117 9.48 2.35 -13.17
N TRP A 118 9.97 2.39 -11.93
CA TRP A 118 11.33 1.97 -11.61
C TRP A 118 11.57 0.49 -11.92
N PHE A 119 10.60 -0.37 -11.62
CA PHE A 119 10.68 -1.78 -11.96
C PHE A 119 10.82 -2.03 -13.46
N VAL A 120 10.03 -1.32 -14.29
CA VAL A 120 10.12 -1.43 -15.75
C VAL A 120 11.48 -0.93 -16.25
N LEU A 121 12.00 0.17 -15.73
CA LEU A 121 13.34 0.66 -16.10
C LEU A 121 14.44 -0.35 -15.75
N MET A 122 14.38 -0.95 -14.57
CA MET A 122 15.33 -2.00 -14.16
C MET A 122 15.22 -3.22 -15.07
N LEU A 123 13.99 -3.67 -15.37
CA LEU A 123 13.77 -4.80 -16.26
C LEU A 123 14.31 -4.54 -17.67
N MET A 124 14.08 -3.35 -18.22
CA MET A 124 14.62 -2.96 -19.52
C MET A 124 16.15 -2.92 -19.51
N SER A 125 16.75 -2.41 -18.44
CA SER A 125 18.21 -2.37 -18.26
C SER A 125 18.82 -3.78 -18.19
N GLN A 126 18.18 -4.70 -17.45
CA GLN A 126 18.61 -6.09 -17.35
C GLN A 126 18.50 -6.84 -18.69
N ILE A 127 17.39 -6.68 -19.40
CA ILE A 127 17.20 -7.31 -20.72
C ILE A 127 18.28 -6.81 -21.70
N ARG A 128 18.66 -5.53 -21.62
CA ARG A 128 19.70 -4.95 -22.47
C ARG A 128 21.11 -5.41 -22.09
N SER A 129 21.40 -5.64 -20.81
CA SER A 129 22.71 -6.11 -20.36
C SER A 129 22.96 -7.59 -20.68
N GLY A 130 21.91 -8.36 -20.98
CA GLY A 130 22.01 -9.80 -21.23
C GLY A 130 22.32 -10.62 -19.99
N ASN A 131 22.36 -9.98 -18.81
CA ASN A 131 22.55 -10.63 -17.52
C ASN A 131 21.18 -10.86 -16.86
N GLY A 132 21.03 -11.94 -16.10
CA GLY A 132 19.88 -12.14 -15.19
C GLY A 132 18.88 -13.25 -15.58
N GLY A 133 18.09 -13.68 -14.59
CA GLY A 133 17.18 -14.84 -14.66
C GLY A 133 15.81 -14.54 -15.30
N GLY A 134 15.71 -13.53 -16.17
CA GLY A 134 14.45 -13.08 -16.76
C GLY A 134 13.48 -12.44 -15.76
N ILE A 135 12.22 -12.27 -16.15
CA ILE A 135 11.20 -11.54 -15.35
C ILE A 135 10.95 -12.18 -13.96
N PHE A 136 11.11 -13.50 -13.86
CA PHE A 136 10.85 -14.27 -12.63
C PHE A 136 12.11 -14.60 -11.83
N GLY A 137 13.31 -14.45 -12.40
CA GLY A 137 14.57 -14.83 -11.75
C GLY A 137 15.18 -13.76 -10.84
N GLY A 138 14.46 -12.67 -10.58
CA GLY A 138 14.98 -11.54 -9.82
C GLY A 138 15.96 -10.67 -10.60
N PHE A 139 16.42 -9.61 -9.95
CA PHE A 139 17.42 -8.71 -10.50
C PHE A 139 18.82 -8.98 -9.95
N ASP A 140 19.81 -8.78 -10.80
CA ASP A 140 21.22 -8.88 -10.43
C ASP A 140 21.55 -7.88 -9.31
N ILE A 141 22.42 -8.28 -8.37
CA ILE A 141 22.87 -7.38 -7.29
C ILE A 141 23.48 -6.10 -7.85
N GLU A 142 24.33 -6.23 -8.87
CA GLU A 142 24.96 -5.11 -9.56
C GLU A 142 23.92 -4.14 -10.15
N LEU A 143 22.83 -4.67 -10.71
CA LEU A 143 21.74 -3.85 -11.22
C LEU A 143 21.01 -3.11 -10.09
N LEU A 144 20.73 -3.80 -8.98
CA LEU A 144 20.10 -3.19 -7.81
C LEU A 144 20.95 -2.03 -7.27
N MET A 145 22.27 -2.22 -7.18
CA MET A 145 23.21 -1.21 -6.71
C MET A 145 23.26 0.03 -7.62
N ARG A 146 23.26 -0.17 -8.94
CA ARG A 146 23.20 0.90 -9.96
C ARG A 146 21.93 1.75 -9.85
N PHE A 147 20.81 1.12 -9.49
CA PHE A 147 19.52 1.78 -9.33
C PHE A 147 19.29 2.36 -7.92
N GLY A 148 20.30 2.28 -7.04
CA GLY A 148 20.24 2.91 -5.74
C GLY A 148 19.74 2.02 -4.62
N ALA A 149 20.05 0.72 -4.65
CA ALA A 149 19.85 -0.12 -3.48
C ALA A 149 20.66 0.42 -2.28
N GLY A 150 20.14 0.14 -1.08
CA GLY A 150 20.88 0.34 0.15
C GLY A 150 22.08 -0.59 0.15
N LEU A 151 23.16 -0.14 0.76
CA LEU A 151 24.45 -0.79 0.62
C LEU A 151 24.56 -1.99 1.57
N GLY A 152 23.82 -2.04 2.66
CA GLY A 152 23.92 -3.09 3.67
C GLY A 152 25.26 -3.10 4.41
N GLU A 153 26.02 -2.01 4.39
CA GLU A 153 27.33 -1.88 5.08
C GLU A 153 27.34 -0.75 6.11
N PRO A 154 27.81 -1.01 7.33
CA PRO A 154 27.69 -0.07 8.44
C PRO A 154 28.79 0.99 8.44
N HIS A 155 29.93 0.74 7.78
CA HIS A 155 31.03 1.69 7.67
C HIS A 155 30.66 2.94 6.85
N LEU A 156 29.56 2.89 6.10
CA LEU A 156 29.10 3.98 5.25
C LEU A 156 28.17 4.96 5.96
N ILE A 157 27.54 4.65 7.10
CA ILE A 157 26.74 5.66 7.84
C ILE A 157 27.65 6.77 8.44
N ALA A 158 28.95 6.49 8.64
CA ALA A 158 29.94 7.46 9.10
C ALA A 158 30.76 8.13 7.97
N GLU A 159 31.08 7.42 6.87
CA GLU A 159 31.96 7.92 5.80
C GLU A 159 31.33 8.01 4.39
N GLY A 160 30.15 7.42 4.12
CA GLY A 160 29.56 7.33 2.77
C GLY A 160 28.15 7.91 2.56
N PHE A 161 27.24 7.79 3.52
CA PHE A 161 25.85 8.25 3.41
C PHE A 161 25.72 9.77 3.59
N VAL A 162 26.44 10.35 4.55
CA VAL A 162 26.38 11.80 4.86
C VAL A 162 27.66 12.53 4.43
N SER A 163 28.80 11.84 4.49
CA SER A 163 30.14 12.35 4.17
C SER A 163 30.55 12.07 2.72
N GLY A 164 30.12 10.94 2.13
CA GLY A 164 30.30 10.62 0.71
C GLY A 164 29.20 11.14 -0.23
N GLY A 165 28.11 11.71 0.32
CA GLY A 165 27.02 12.31 -0.45
C GLY A 165 25.92 11.35 -0.94
N GLU A 166 25.93 10.08 -0.54
CA GLU A 166 24.96 9.08 -1.02
C GLU A 166 23.68 8.93 -0.18
N TRP A 167 23.24 9.97 0.52
CA TRP A 167 22.03 9.98 1.37
C TRP A 167 20.76 9.49 0.65
N TRP A 168 20.71 9.65 -0.68
CA TRP A 168 19.62 9.23 -1.53
C TRP A 168 19.38 7.72 -1.49
N ARG A 169 20.39 6.91 -1.12
CA ARG A 169 20.27 5.46 -0.88
C ARG A 169 19.46 5.09 0.36
N LEU A 170 19.02 6.04 1.20
CA LEU A 170 18.00 5.76 2.24
C LEU A 170 16.57 5.87 1.70
N ILE A 171 16.41 6.46 0.51
CA ILE A 171 15.10 6.78 -0.06
C ILE A 171 14.83 5.91 -1.29
N THR A 172 15.79 5.80 -2.20
CA THR A 172 15.63 5.04 -3.44
C THR A 172 15.27 3.57 -3.23
N PRO A 173 15.80 2.85 -2.20
CA PRO A 173 15.40 1.47 -1.93
C PRO A 173 13.90 1.29 -1.72
N ILE A 174 13.21 2.31 -1.21
CA ILE A 174 11.76 2.26 -0.93
C ILE A 174 10.94 2.07 -2.22
N PHE A 175 11.51 2.40 -3.38
CA PHE A 175 10.79 2.41 -4.67
C PHE A 175 11.25 1.33 -5.65
N ILE A 176 12.48 0.83 -5.51
CA ILE A 176 13.00 -0.26 -6.33
C ILE A 176 12.72 -1.62 -5.68
N HIS A 177 12.65 -2.68 -6.49
CA HIS A 177 12.24 -4.01 -6.02
C HIS A 177 13.16 -5.07 -6.63
N GLY A 178 13.52 -6.10 -5.87
CA GLY A 178 14.44 -7.16 -6.31
C GLY A 178 13.89 -8.16 -7.32
N GLY A 179 12.62 -8.06 -7.71
CA GLY A 179 11.99 -8.99 -8.67
C GLY A 179 10.47 -8.86 -8.73
N LEU A 180 9.84 -9.56 -9.69
CA LEU A 180 8.40 -9.39 -9.96
C LEU A 180 7.52 -9.80 -8.77
N ILE A 181 7.80 -10.94 -8.14
CA ILE A 181 7.03 -11.40 -6.96
C ILE A 181 7.15 -10.37 -5.82
N HIS A 182 8.34 -9.79 -5.64
CA HIS A 182 8.57 -8.79 -4.61
C HIS A 182 7.75 -7.51 -4.88
N LEU A 183 7.75 -7.00 -6.11
CA LEU A 183 6.88 -5.87 -6.50
C LEU A 183 5.40 -6.20 -6.33
N PHE A 184 4.98 -7.38 -6.78
CA PHE A 184 3.58 -7.80 -6.71
C PHE A 184 3.07 -7.84 -5.27
N MET A 185 3.82 -8.45 -4.35
CA MET A 185 3.42 -8.53 -2.95
C MET A 185 3.36 -7.14 -2.29
N ASN A 186 4.33 -6.26 -2.55
CA ASN A 186 4.28 -4.87 -2.05
C ASN A 186 3.09 -4.10 -2.62
N THR A 187 2.81 -4.27 -3.90
CA THR A 187 1.69 -3.61 -4.57
C THR A 187 0.35 -4.07 -4.00
N LEU A 188 0.15 -5.38 -3.82
CA LEU A 188 -1.04 -5.92 -3.18
C LEU A 188 -1.20 -5.40 -1.75
N PHE A 189 -0.11 -5.37 -0.99
CA PHE A 189 -0.15 -4.90 0.39
C PHE A 189 -0.49 -3.40 0.46
N LEU A 190 0.12 -2.59 -0.41
CA LEU A 190 -0.16 -1.17 -0.56
C LEU A 190 -1.60 -0.91 -1.01
N MET A 191 -2.15 -1.69 -1.93
CA MET A 191 -3.55 -1.55 -2.38
C MET A 191 -4.56 -1.82 -1.26
N ASN A 192 -4.25 -2.74 -0.34
CA ASN A 192 -5.14 -3.06 0.78
C ASN A 192 -5.04 -2.04 1.92
N LEU A 193 -3.82 -1.61 2.24
CA LEU A 193 -3.57 -0.78 3.41
C LEU A 193 -3.58 0.72 3.11
N GLY A 194 -3.04 1.09 1.94
CA GLY A 194 -2.81 2.47 1.51
C GLY A 194 -4.08 3.32 1.52
N PRO A 195 -5.17 2.92 0.83
CA PRO A 195 -6.40 3.72 0.79
C PRO A 195 -7.01 3.95 2.16
N THR A 196 -7.04 2.91 3.00
CA THR A 196 -7.58 3.01 4.37
C THR A 196 -6.83 4.04 5.21
N ILE A 197 -5.49 4.07 5.11
CA ILE A 197 -4.68 5.01 5.88
C ILE A 197 -4.69 6.40 5.25
N GLU A 198 -4.68 6.51 3.92
CA GLU A 198 -4.80 7.80 3.24
C GLU A 198 -6.14 8.48 3.57
N ASP A 199 -7.23 7.71 3.71
CA ASP A 199 -8.52 8.26 4.15
C ASP A 199 -8.48 8.72 5.62
N LEU A 200 -7.74 8.03 6.49
CA LEU A 200 -7.57 8.42 7.90
C LEU A 200 -6.67 9.66 8.06
N LEU A 201 -5.61 9.76 7.27
CA LEU A 201 -4.56 10.76 7.42
C LEU A 201 -4.64 11.91 6.41
N GLU A 202 -5.46 11.81 5.36
CA GLU A 202 -5.33 12.64 4.16
C GLU A 202 -3.96 12.44 3.46
N THR A 203 -3.88 12.81 2.18
CA THR A 203 -2.73 12.57 1.29
C THR A 203 -1.40 13.06 1.88
N ASP A 204 -1.39 14.26 2.49
CA ASP A 204 -0.17 14.93 2.95
C ASP A 204 0.52 14.16 4.09
N ARG A 205 -0.24 13.78 5.12
CA ARG A 205 0.28 13.00 6.27
C ARG A 205 0.57 11.57 5.88
N PHE A 206 -0.27 10.95 5.02
CA PHE A 206 0.00 9.62 4.49
C PHE A 206 1.39 9.56 3.83
N TRP A 207 1.70 10.53 2.96
CA TRP A 207 3.00 10.60 2.29
C TRP A 207 4.16 10.71 3.27
N VAL A 208 4.04 11.58 4.28
CA VAL A 208 5.10 11.75 5.30
C VAL A 208 5.28 10.49 6.13
N VAL A 209 4.20 9.87 6.60
CA VAL A 209 4.28 8.63 7.40
C VAL A 209 4.91 7.50 6.57
N TYR A 210 4.48 7.32 5.31
CA TYR A 210 5.06 6.32 4.42
C TYR A 210 6.57 6.53 4.23
N LEU A 211 6.97 7.75 3.87
CA LEU A 211 8.37 8.05 3.56
C LEU A 211 9.26 7.95 4.81
N VAL A 212 8.84 8.53 5.94
CA VAL A 212 9.62 8.49 7.18
C VAL A 212 9.72 7.07 7.73
N SER A 213 8.65 6.26 7.65
CA SER A 213 8.73 4.84 8.02
C SER A 213 9.69 4.06 7.13
N GLY A 214 9.69 4.30 5.82
CA GLY A 214 10.64 3.68 4.90
C GLY A 214 12.08 4.06 5.21
N VAL A 215 12.35 5.36 5.42
CA VAL A 215 13.69 5.85 5.78
C VAL A 215 14.12 5.32 7.15
N ALA A 216 13.25 5.28 8.15
CA ALA A 216 13.57 4.72 9.47
C ALA A 216 13.91 3.22 9.38
N GLY A 217 13.19 2.47 8.55
CA GLY A 217 13.50 1.09 8.21
C GLY A 217 14.89 0.98 7.57
N ALA A 218 15.14 1.73 6.50
CA ALA A 218 16.44 1.77 5.82
C ALA A 218 17.57 2.13 6.80
N THR A 219 17.42 3.18 7.60
CA THR A 219 18.44 3.58 8.59
C THR A 219 18.73 2.48 9.60
N LEU A 220 17.71 1.77 10.11
CA LEU A 220 17.94 0.66 11.05
C LEU A 220 18.62 -0.53 10.35
N SER A 221 18.22 -0.82 9.12
CA SER A 221 18.74 -1.89 8.27
C SER A 221 20.21 -1.70 7.88
N GLU A 222 20.61 -0.46 7.61
CA GLU A 222 21.97 -0.06 7.22
C GLU A 222 22.88 0.19 8.44
N SER A 223 22.33 0.14 9.66
CA SER A 223 23.10 0.33 10.90
C SER A 223 24.12 -0.80 11.15
N TYR A 224 25.05 -0.57 12.07
CA TYR A 224 25.97 -1.61 12.54
C TYR A 224 25.25 -2.85 13.06
N ILE A 225 24.12 -2.67 13.75
CA ILE A 225 23.27 -3.77 14.19
C ILE A 225 22.65 -4.47 12.98
N GLY A 226 22.18 -3.69 12.00
CA GLY A 226 21.77 -4.12 10.65
C GLY A 226 22.69 -5.16 10.04
N PHE A 227 23.95 -4.77 9.89
CA PHE A 227 25.02 -5.60 9.33
C PHE A 227 25.26 -6.89 10.13
N LEU A 228 25.33 -6.78 11.46
CA LEU A 228 25.59 -7.94 12.33
C LEU A 228 24.47 -8.99 12.25
N VAL A 229 23.20 -8.55 12.30
CA VAL A 229 22.06 -9.49 12.26
C VAL A 229 21.89 -10.11 10.87
N ARG A 230 22.23 -9.37 9.80
CA ARG A 230 22.23 -9.90 8.43
C ARG A 230 23.34 -10.91 8.16
N GLY A 231 24.42 -10.88 8.95
CA GLY A 231 25.56 -11.79 8.79
C GLY A 231 26.53 -11.38 7.67
N GLY A 232 26.49 -10.12 7.24
CA GLY A 232 27.36 -9.57 6.20
C GLY A 232 26.66 -8.61 5.25
N TRP A 233 27.38 -8.26 4.19
CA TRP A 233 26.92 -7.37 3.13
C TRP A 233 25.78 -7.98 2.31
N ALA A 234 24.67 -7.25 2.18
CA ALA A 234 23.68 -7.52 1.13
C ALA A 234 22.85 -6.27 0.83
N PRO A 235 22.52 -6.03 -0.46
CA PRO A 235 21.75 -4.85 -0.85
C PRO A 235 20.32 -4.91 -0.30
N THR A 236 19.79 -3.74 0.05
CA THR A 236 18.41 -3.61 0.57
C THR A 236 17.52 -2.87 -0.43
N VAL A 237 16.31 -3.39 -0.66
CA VAL A 237 15.32 -2.85 -1.61
C VAL A 237 13.89 -3.19 -1.16
N GLY A 238 12.92 -2.43 -1.65
CA GLY A 238 11.49 -2.68 -1.52
C GLY A 238 10.75 -1.69 -0.61
N ALA A 239 9.49 -1.44 -0.96
CA ALA A 239 8.58 -0.59 -0.17
C ALA A 239 8.22 -1.18 1.22
N SER A 240 8.54 -2.44 1.46
CA SER A 240 8.00 -3.23 2.56
C SER A 240 8.26 -2.64 3.96
N GLY A 241 9.41 -2.00 4.20
CA GLY A 241 9.65 -1.27 5.45
C GLY A 241 8.64 -0.13 5.69
N ALA A 242 8.37 0.69 4.66
CA ALA A 242 7.34 1.73 4.72
C ALA A 242 5.94 1.14 4.95
N LEU A 243 5.64 0.01 4.29
CA LEU A 243 4.36 -0.68 4.43
C LEU A 243 4.14 -1.30 5.82
N LEU A 244 5.18 -1.89 6.43
CA LEU A 244 5.12 -2.31 7.83
C LEU A 244 4.95 -1.10 8.76
N GLY A 245 5.52 0.05 8.42
CA GLY A 245 5.25 1.29 9.16
C GLY A 245 3.81 1.75 9.08
N LEU A 246 3.21 1.74 7.89
CA LEU A 246 1.77 1.96 7.74
C LEU A 246 0.93 0.98 8.59
N MET A 247 1.37 -0.28 8.69
CA MET A 247 0.70 -1.26 9.56
C MET A 247 0.89 -0.91 11.05
N GLY A 248 2.10 -0.52 11.45
CA GLY A 248 2.42 -0.06 12.80
C GLY A 248 1.59 1.15 13.21
N PHE A 249 1.37 2.10 12.29
CA PHE A 249 0.48 3.24 12.48
C PHE A 249 -0.93 2.78 12.88
N LEU A 250 -1.53 1.85 12.12
CA LEU A 250 -2.89 1.36 12.42
C LEU A 250 -2.97 0.55 13.72
N ILE A 251 -1.92 -0.22 14.03
CA ILE A 251 -1.84 -0.95 15.30
C ILE A 251 -1.88 0.04 16.48
N ALA A 252 -0.98 1.02 16.49
CA ALA A 252 -0.88 2.03 17.54
C ALA A 252 -2.14 2.91 17.61
N TYR A 253 -2.70 3.28 16.47
CA TYR A 253 -3.97 3.99 16.40
C TYR A 253 -5.12 3.18 17.01
N GLY A 254 -5.17 1.87 16.75
CA GLY A 254 -6.17 0.97 17.32
C GLY A 254 -6.11 0.86 18.85
N TYR A 255 -4.93 1.04 19.47
CA TYR A 255 -4.82 1.15 20.94
C TYR A 255 -5.42 2.46 21.48
N ARG A 256 -5.34 3.56 20.71
CA ARG A 256 -5.87 4.86 21.13
C ARG A 256 -7.38 4.97 21.00
N GLU A 257 -7.94 4.44 19.91
CA GLU A 257 -9.38 4.46 19.69
C GLU A 257 -10.12 3.48 20.62
N GLY A 258 -9.53 2.30 20.84
CA GLY A 258 -10.15 1.27 21.68
C GLY A 258 -11.47 0.73 21.12
N GLY A 259 -12.19 -0.03 21.94
CA GLY A 259 -13.44 -0.69 21.55
C GLY A 259 -13.25 -2.04 20.84
N ALA A 260 -14.37 -2.75 20.63
CA ALA A 260 -14.35 -4.14 20.16
C ALA A 260 -13.80 -4.28 18.73
N ILE A 261 -14.17 -3.37 17.82
CA ILE A 261 -13.72 -3.38 16.42
C ILE A 261 -12.21 -3.19 16.35
N TRP A 262 -11.69 -2.12 16.96
CA TRP A 262 -10.25 -1.87 16.96
C TRP A 262 -9.45 -2.92 17.71
N SER A 263 -10.07 -3.59 18.69
CA SER A 263 -9.45 -4.74 19.35
C SER A 263 -9.26 -5.93 18.41
N ALA A 264 -10.24 -6.22 17.56
CA ALA A 264 -10.11 -7.25 16.53
C ALA A 264 -9.10 -6.85 15.44
N VAL A 265 -9.18 -5.60 14.95
CA VAL A 265 -8.28 -5.08 13.91
C VAL A 265 -6.83 -5.12 14.38
N LYS A 266 -6.51 -4.54 15.55
CA LYS A 266 -5.14 -4.51 16.05
C LYS A 266 -4.59 -5.92 16.33
N ALA A 267 -5.44 -6.85 16.79
CA ALA A 267 -5.03 -8.24 16.99
C ALA A 267 -4.70 -8.93 15.66
N MET A 268 -5.52 -8.72 14.62
CA MET A 268 -5.26 -9.22 13.27
C MET A 268 -3.95 -8.64 12.70
N LEU A 269 -3.77 -7.32 12.79
CA LEU A 269 -2.57 -6.64 12.30
C LEU A 269 -1.32 -7.08 13.06
N TRP A 270 -1.38 -7.28 14.38
CA TRP A 270 -0.26 -7.81 15.14
C TRP A 270 0.13 -9.23 14.73
N ARG A 271 -0.87 -10.11 14.52
CA ARG A 271 -0.58 -11.48 14.03
C ARG A 271 0.09 -11.45 12.67
N MET A 272 -0.36 -10.55 11.78
CA MET A 272 0.25 -10.37 10.46
C MET A 272 1.66 -9.78 10.56
N ALA A 273 1.87 -8.74 11.36
CA ALA A 273 3.19 -8.14 11.60
C ALA A 273 4.18 -9.17 12.17
N LEU A 274 3.76 -9.93 13.18
CA LEU A 274 4.58 -10.97 13.77
C LEU A 274 4.90 -12.08 12.77
N PHE A 275 3.92 -12.54 12.01
CA PHE A 275 4.15 -13.53 10.96
C PHE A 275 5.17 -13.04 9.93
N LEU A 276 5.03 -11.79 9.46
CA LEU A 276 5.94 -11.19 8.49
C LEU A 276 7.35 -11.00 9.06
N LEU A 277 7.49 -10.58 10.32
CA LEU A 277 8.79 -10.46 10.98
C LEU A 277 9.43 -11.81 11.31
N VAL A 278 8.64 -12.86 11.54
CA VAL A 278 9.17 -14.20 11.80
C VAL A 278 9.62 -14.85 10.50
N ILE A 279 8.82 -14.76 9.43
CA ILE A 279 9.17 -15.40 8.15
C ILE A 279 10.45 -14.82 7.54
N THR A 280 10.81 -13.56 7.83
CA THR A 280 12.07 -12.96 7.37
C THR A 280 13.32 -13.68 7.90
N PHE A 281 13.25 -14.34 9.06
CA PHE A 281 14.38 -15.14 9.57
C PHE A 281 14.56 -16.46 8.82
N PHE A 282 13.53 -16.93 8.12
CA PHE A 282 13.58 -18.16 7.33
C PHE A 282 13.81 -17.90 5.83
N VAL A 283 13.61 -16.66 5.38
CA VAL A 283 13.82 -16.24 4.00
C VAL A 283 14.90 -15.17 3.97
N GLY A 284 16.15 -15.60 3.80
CA GLY A 284 17.36 -14.76 3.92
C GLY A 284 17.46 -13.56 2.98
N SER A 285 16.58 -13.47 1.96
CA SER A 285 16.49 -12.32 1.06
C SER A 285 15.58 -11.19 1.58
N ILE A 286 14.95 -11.35 2.75
CA ILE A 286 14.01 -10.37 3.31
C ILE A 286 14.64 -9.59 4.47
N ASP A 287 14.47 -8.26 4.42
CA ASP A 287 15.07 -7.33 5.37
C ASP A 287 14.28 -7.21 6.69
N HIS A 288 14.67 -8.01 7.68
CA HIS A 288 14.03 -8.09 9.00
C HIS A 288 14.16 -6.77 9.81
N LEU A 289 15.34 -6.13 9.82
CA LEU A 289 15.53 -4.87 10.54
C LEU A 289 14.90 -3.67 9.80
N GLY A 290 14.88 -3.70 8.47
CA GLY A 290 14.10 -2.75 7.68
C GLY A 290 12.61 -2.76 8.04
N HIS A 291 12.02 -3.95 8.19
CA HIS A 291 10.64 -4.12 8.62
C HIS A 291 10.40 -3.64 10.05
N LEU A 292 11.29 -4.00 10.98
CA LEU A 292 11.18 -3.58 12.37
C LEU A 292 11.27 -2.05 12.52
N GLY A 293 12.25 -1.42 11.87
CA GLY A 293 12.44 0.03 11.93
C GLY A 293 11.24 0.78 11.37
N GLY A 294 10.69 0.31 10.26
CA GLY A 294 9.46 0.85 9.68
C GLY A 294 8.27 0.72 10.63
N LEU A 295 8.02 -0.49 11.15
CA LEU A 295 6.93 -0.78 12.10
C LEU A 295 6.98 0.14 13.33
N LEU A 296 8.16 0.33 13.92
CA LEU A 296 8.35 1.18 15.10
C LEU A 296 8.10 2.66 14.79
N ALA A 297 8.67 3.18 13.69
CA ALA A 297 8.47 4.57 13.29
C ALA A 297 6.99 4.87 12.98
N GLY A 298 6.34 3.98 12.24
CA GLY A 298 4.92 4.11 11.94
C GLY A 298 4.04 3.99 13.18
N GLY A 299 4.38 3.09 14.10
CA GLY A 299 3.75 2.97 15.42
C GLY A 299 3.85 4.27 16.24
N ALA A 300 5.01 4.91 16.24
CA ALA A 300 5.18 6.22 16.88
C ALA A 300 4.23 7.27 16.27
N PHE A 301 4.14 7.37 14.93
CA PHE A 301 3.14 8.23 14.29
C PHE A 301 1.71 7.84 14.68
N GLY A 302 1.39 6.55 14.77
CA GLY A 302 0.07 6.07 15.17
C GLY A 302 -0.31 6.48 16.60
N PHE A 303 0.67 6.61 17.50
CA PHE A 303 0.45 7.13 18.85
C PHE A 303 0.24 8.64 18.92
N PHE A 304 1.00 9.42 18.13
CA PHE A 304 1.03 10.88 18.29
C PHE A 304 0.20 11.66 17.26
N VAL A 305 0.03 11.14 16.05
CA VAL A 305 -0.72 11.83 14.99
C VAL A 305 -2.20 11.51 15.14
N LYS A 306 -3.04 12.54 15.26
CA LYS A 306 -4.50 12.38 15.25
C LYS A 306 -4.98 12.26 13.79
N PRO A 307 -5.70 11.18 13.43
CA PRO A 307 -6.39 11.11 12.15
C PRO A 307 -7.60 12.05 12.13
N GLY A 308 -8.21 12.21 10.94
CA GLY A 308 -9.23 13.22 10.70
C GLY A 308 -8.63 14.58 10.36
N ARG A 309 -9.47 15.54 10.01
CA ARG A 309 -9.02 16.81 9.42
C ARG A 309 -8.26 17.65 10.45
N LEU A 310 -7.09 18.15 10.06
CA LEU A 310 -6.30 19.02 10.93
C LEU A 310 -7.06 20.32 11.22
N ARG A 311 -7.27 20.63 12.50
CA ARG A 311 -7.86 21.88 12.97
C ARG A 311 -6.77 22.97 13.02
N GLY A 312 -6.99 24.07 12.30
CA GLY A 312 -6.04 25.20 12.20
C GLY A 312 -5.29 25.28 10.87
N SER A 313 -5.00 26.51 10.42
CA SER A 313 -4.21 26.76 9.20
C SER A 313 -2.76 26.32 9.37
N THR A 314 -2.17 26.55 10.56
CA THR A 314 -0.75 26.27 10.83
C THR A 314 -0.42 24.78 10.72
N SER A 315 -1.17 23.90 11.39
CA SER A 315 -0.89 22.45 11.33
C SER A 315 -1.01 21.90 9.91
N ARG A 316 -2.02 22.34 9.15
CA ARG A 316 -2.15 21.99 7.72
C ARG A 316 -0.96 22.48 6.90
N ALA A 317 -0.51 23.72 7.12
CA ALA A 317 0.64 24.27 6.43
C ALA A 317 1.92 23.49 6.74
N VAL A 318 2.13 23.09 8.00
CA VAL A 318 3.29 22.28 8.41
C VAL A 318 3.28 20.92 7.71
N TRP A 319 2.18 20.17 7.75
CA TRP A 319 2.12 18.86 7.09
C TRP A 319 2.21 18.95 5.57
N ALA A 320 1.61 19.98 4.96
CA ALA A 320 1.78 20.24 3.53
C ALA A 320 3.25 20.57 3.20
N ALA A 321 3.92 21.39 4.00
CA ALA A 321 5.34 21.71 3.81
C ALA A 321 6.22 20.46 3.96
N LEU A 322 6.00 19.64 4.99
CA LEU A 322 6.71 18.37 5.19
C LEU A 322 6.48 17.42 4.00
N ALA A 323 5.25 17.33 3.49
CA ALA A 323 4.96 16.51 2.31
C ALA A 323 5.69 17.03 1.07
N VAL A 324 5.69 18.35 0.83
CA VAL A 324 6.42 18.98 -0.29
C VAL A 324 7.92 18.74 -0.16
N VAL A 325 8.50 18.94 1.02
CA VAL A 325 9.92 18.63 1.29
C VAL A 325 10.20 17.16 1.02
N GLY A 326 9.35 16.25 1.50
CA GLY A 326 9.47 14.82 1.23
C GLY A 326 9.45 14.50 -0.27
N VAL A 327 8.54 15.11 -1.04
CA VAL A 327 8.49 14.95 -2.50
C VAL A 327 9.76 15.47 -3.17
N ILE A 328 10.25 16.66 -2.79
CA ILE A 328 11.49 17.22 -3.33
C ILE A 328 12.66 16.28 -3.03
N VAL A 329 12.77 15.81 -1.80
CA VAL A 329 13.80 14.86 -1.35
C VAL A 329 13.73 13.55 -2.16
N THR A 330 12.55 13.01 -2.40
CA THR A 330 12.37 11.81 -3.26
C THR A 330 12.77 12.06 -4.71
N ILE A 331 12.37 13.20 -5.30
CA ILE A 331 12.73 13.54 -6.68
C ILE A 331 14.25 13.72 -6.82
N THR A 332 14.87 14.39 -5.86
CA THR A 332 16.32 14.57 -5.83
C THR A 332 17.04 13.23 -5.66
N ALA A 333 16.51 12.32 -4.83
CA ALA A 333 17.06 10.98 -4.69
C ALA A 333 16.97 10.18 -6.00
N PHE A 334 15.85 10.28 -6.73
CA PHE A 334 15.67 9.71 -8.06
C PHE A 334 16.63 10.29 -9.09
N TYR A 335 16.90 11.59 -9.03
CA TYR A 335 17.90 12.23 -9.88
C TYR A 335 19.29 11.63 -9.66
N PHE A 336 19.73 11.49 -8.42
CA PHE A 336 21.04 10.89 -8.11
C PHE A 336 21.13 9.42 -8.53
N ALA A 337 20.10 8.61 -8.29
CA ALA A 337 20.08 7.23 -8.79
C ALA A 337 20.13 7.15 -10.32
N ALA A 338 19.42 8.03 -11.02
CA ALA A 338 19.46 8.09 -12.48
C ALA A 338 20.85 8.50 -13.01
N GLN A 339 21.53 9.44 -12.34
CA GLN A 339 22.90 9.82 -12.68
C GLN A 339 23.87 8.64 -12.52
N LEU A 340 23.79 7.91 -11.40
CA LEU A 340 24.63 6.73 -11.18
C LEU A 340 24.38 5.66 -12.25
N ALA A 341 23.10 5.36 -12.55
CA ALA A 341 22.75 4.38 -13.57
C ALA A 341 23.30 4.74 -14.95
N GLN A 342 23.42 6.04 -15.28
CA GLN A 342 24.02 6.52 -16.52
C GLN A 342 25.54 6.44 -16.53
N GLN A 343 26.22 6.85 -15.46
CA GLN A 343 27.69 6.83 -15.37
C GLN A 343 28.25 5.42 -15.58
N VAL A 344 27.63 4.42 -14.94
CA VAL A 344 28.05 3.02 -15.08
C VAL A 344 27.79 2.48 -16.49
N SER A 345 26.76 2.99 -17.20
CA SER A 345 26.51 2.62 -18.60
C SER A 345 27.57 3.17 -19.57
N GLN A 346 28.31 4.21 -19.18
CA GLN A 346 29.39 4.81 -19.95
C GLN A 346 30.77 4.24 -19.60
N GLY A 347 30.85 3.24 -18.70
CA GLY A 347 32.12 2.64 -18.29
C GLY A 347 32.99 3.55 -17.42
N ILE A 348 32.39 4.56 -16.79
CA ILE A 348 33.08 5.38 -15.78
C ILE A 348 32.97 4.60 -14.46
N PRO A 349 34.11 4.24 -13.81
CA PRO A 349 34.11 3.43 -12.59
C PRO A 349 33.40 4.08 -11.42
#